data_AF-A0AB74J2E8-F1
#
_entry.id   AF-A0AB74J2E8-F1
#
_cell.length_a   1.000
_cell.length_b   1.000
_cell.length_c   1.000
_cell.angle_alpha   90.00
_cell.angle_beta   90.00
_cell.angle_gamma   90.00
#
_symmetry.space_group_name_H-M   'P 1'
#
loop_
_entity.id
_entity.type
_entity.pdbx_description
1 polymer ?
#
loop_
_entity_poly.entity_id
_entity_poly.type
_entity_poly.pdbx_seq_one_letter_code
_entity_poly.pdbx_strand_id
1 'polypeptide(L)'
;MSCKHEKQMLQPSRVAQHTGYRRSNRLERAKAAGVFDVSLFEDADFPGPLVLPNDEIDLDPDYPPQSFSDWQKLITPKSLPFKRKKIYLVPPPAWTEKASFSYRNEWHHRHLLPPGSESIVEYLAAFYQGFEVLQLRKEILTFDEWIEEGGTEQSQSFVALNTGTESIRIRKRPMPNKGRGFQLNLNDLLDGAIAVLPDDALALILLMDFDLYEDDDDDFVCGRAYGESHVCVVSSFRYSPARDNDIEVDFEHFWPASHCATYVEDQVDKYIEKPATKSGRKGQTEAKTSTT
;
A
#
# COMPACT_ATOMS: atom_id res chain seq x y z
N MET A 1 7.20 -7.19 -28.10
CA MET A 1 6.08 -6.56 -28.82
C MET A 1 5.13 -6.06 -27.77
N SER A 2 4.66 -4.82 -27.86
CA SER A 2 3.68 -4.28 -26.91
C SER A 2 2.32 -4.97 -27.14
N CYS A 3 1.73 -5.48 -26.06
CA CYS A 3 0.34 -5.91 -25.98
C CYS A 3 -0.61 -4.78 -26.42
N LYS A 4 -1.64 -5.16 -27.17
CA LYS A 4 -2.61 -4.21 -27.74
C LYS A 4 -3.87 -4.04 -26.89
N HIS A 5 -4.00 -4.83 -25.83
CA HIS A 5 -5.15 -4.85 -24.90
C HIS A 5 -6.52 -4.86 -25.61
N GLU A 6 -6.64 -5.58 -26.73
CA GLU A 6 -7.82 -5.54 -27.62
C GLU A 6 -9.12 -5.99 -26.91
N LYS A 7 -8.99 -6.78 -25.84
CA LYS A 7 -10.12 -7.29 -25.06
C LYS A 7 -9.80 -7.28 -23.56
N GLN A 8 -10.73 -6.77 -22.77
CA GLN A 8 -10.69 -6.85 -21.31
C GLN A 8 -11.51 -8.05 -20.81
N MET A 9 -10.98 -8.71 -19.78
CA MET A 9 -11.63 -9.77 -19.02
C MET A 9 -12.44 -9.14 -17.89
N LEU A 10 -13.77 -9.10 -18.04
CA LEU A 10 -14.69 -8.52 -17.06
C LEU A 10 -15.28 -9.56 -16.08
N GLN A 11 -15.04 -10.84 -16.34
CA GLN A 11 -15.47 -11.97 -15.52
C GLN A 11 -14.24 -12.61 -14.86
N PRO A 12 -14.41 -13.34 -13.74
CA PRO A 12 -13.32 -14.11 -13.17
C PRO A 12 -12.73 -15.09 -14.19
N SER A 13 -11.43 -15.37 -14.07
CA SER A 13 -10.79 -16.36 -14.92
C SER A 13 -11.38 -17.74 -14.66
N ARG A 14 -11.04 -18.70 -15.53
CA ARG A 14 -11.45 -20.10 -15.39
C ARG A 14 -10.92 -20.77 -14.11
N VAL A 15 -9.91 -20.21 -13.43
CA VAL A 15 -9.46 -20.71 -12.10
C VAL A 15 -10.59 -20.63 -11.08
N ALA A 16 -11.43 -19.60 -11.13
CA ALA A 16 -12.55 -19.43 -10.21
C ALA A 16 -13.52 -20.62 -10.21
N GLN A 17 -13.65 -21.34 -11.33
CA GLN A 17 -14.50 -22.53 -11.42
C GLN A 17 -13.94 -23.70 -10.60
N HIS A 18 -12.62 -23.75 -10.42
CA HIS A 18 -11.93 -24.80 -9.67
C HIS A 18 -11.81 -24.48 -8.17
N THR A 19 -11.78 -23.21 -7.81
CA THR A 19 -11.66 -22.76 -6.42
C THR A 19 -12.99 -22.71 -5.70
N GLY A 20 -14.10 -22.65 -6.43
CA GLY A 20 -15.43 -22.47 -5.85
C GLY A 20 -15.78 -21.00 -5.60
N TYR A 21 -14.90 -20.06 -6.00
CA TYR A 21 -15.20 -18.64 -5.93
C TYR A 21 -16.47 -18.30 -6.73
N ARG A 22 -17.40 -17.59 -6.08
CA ARG A 22 -18.66 -17.16 -6.69
C ARG A 22 -18.77 -15.65 -6.69
N ARG A 23 -18.68 -15.06 -7.88
CA ARG A 23 -18.97 -13.63 -8.07
C ARG A 23 -20.43 -13.33 -7.71
N SER A 24 -20.66 -12.30 -6.90
CA SER A 24 -21.99 -11.76 -6.61
C SER A 24 -22.71 -11.38 -7.90
N ASN A 25 -24.05 -11.49 -7.95
CA ASN A 25 -24.81 -11.17 -9.15
C ASN A 25 -24.96 -9.65 -9.39
N ARG A 26 -25.47 -9.23 -10.55
CA ARG A 26 -25.59 -7.81 -10.94
C ARG A 26 -26.38 -6.98 -9.91
N LEU A 27 -27.46 -7.52 -9.36
CA LEU A 27 -28.29 -6.85 -8.37
C LEU A 27 -27.54 -6.63 -7.04
N GLU A 28 -26.81 -7.66 -6.57
CA GLU A 28 -26.00 -7.58 -5.37
C GLU A 28 -24.89 -6.53 -5.51
N ARG A 29 -24.20 -6.51 -6.67
CA ARG A 29 -23.14 -5.53 -6.96
C ARG A 29 -23.68 -4.11 -7.05
N ALA A 30 -24.80 -3.89 -7.77
CA ALA A 30 -25.45 -2.59 -7.86
C ALA A 30 -25.85 -2.05 -6.48
N LYS A 31 -26.43 -2.90 -5.63
CA LYS A 31 -26.75 -2.55 -4.24
C LYS A 31 -25.52 -2.20 -3.43
N ALA A 32 -24.44 -2.99 -3.54
CA ALA A 32 -23.19 -2.75 -2.83
C ALA A 32 -22.53 -1.41 -3.24
N ALA A 33 -22.67 -1.03 -4.51
CA ALA A 33 -22.22 0.25 -5.06
C ALA A 33 -23.16 1.43 -4.74
N GLY A 34 -24.30 1.19 -4.07
CA GLY A 34 -25.30 2.23 -3.77
C GLY A 34 -26.10 2.70 -4.99
N VAL A 35 -26.13 1.93 -6.09
CA VAL A 35 -26.89 2.24 -7.30
C VAL A 35 -28.32 1.73 -7.17
N PHE A 36 -29.29 2.66 -7.16
CA PHE A 36 -30.71 2.33 -7.01
C PHE A 36 -31.34 1.77 -8.29
N ASP A 37 -30.89 2.26 -9.46
CA ASP A 37 -31.34 1.78 -10.76
C ASP A 37 -30.32 0.81 -11.37
N VAL A 38 -30.59 -0.49 -11.20
CA VAL A 38 -29.72 -1.58 -11.67
C VAL A 38 -29.56 -1.57 -13.20
N SER A 39 -30.48 -0.95 -13.94
CA SER A 39 -30.36 -0.87 -15.40
C SER A 39 -29.19 -0.01 -15.87
N LEU A 40 -28.72 0.92 -15.02
CA LEU A 40 -27.58 1.79 -15.28
C LEU A 40 -26.24 1.18 -14.86
N PHE A 41 -26.26 0.01 -14.22
CA PHE A 41 -25.06 -0.61 -13.64
C PHE A 41 -24.42 -1.59 -14.62
N GLU A 42 -23.27 -1.26 -15.19
CA GLU A 42 -22.58 -2.11 -16.17
C GLU A 42 -21.54 -3.03 -15.52
N ASP A 43 -21.28 -4.18 -16.13
CA ASP A 43 -20.28 -5.13 -15.62
C ASP A 43 -18.84 -4.56 -15.66
N ALA A 44 -18.62 -3.57 -16.52
CA ALA A 44 -17.36 -2.85 -16.66
C ALA A 44 -17.13 -1.83 -15.53
N ASP A 45 -18.17 -1.38 -14.84
CA ASP A 45 -18.03 -0.43 -13.73
C ASP A 45 -17.31 -1.08 -12.55
N PHE A 46 -17.53 -2.38 -12.35
CA PHE A 46 -16.92 -3.20 -11.30
C PHE A 46 -16.61 -4.60 -11.85
N PRO A 47 -15.52 -4.77 -12.61
CA PRO A 47 -15.17 -6.06 -13.21
C PRO A 47 -14.95 -7.11 -12.11
N GLY A 48 -15.16 -8.39 -12.46
CA GLY A 48 -14.90 -9.48 -11.52
C GLY A 48 -13.41 -9.53 -11.16
N PRO A 49 -13.04 -9.97 -9.93
CA PRO A 49 -11.64 -10.23 -9.64
C PRO A 49 -11.12 -11.28 -10.63
N LEU A 50 -9.89 -11.13 -11.08
CA LEU A 50 -9.33 -12.02 -12.11
C LEU A 50 -9.22 -13.46 -11.62
N VAL A 51 -9.09 -13.70 -10.31
CA VAL A 51 -8.86 -15.02 -9.68
C VAL A 51 -7.75 -15.74 -10.43
N LEU A 52 -6.51 -15.39 -10.13
CA LEU A 52 -5.32 -15.99 -10.71
C LEU A 52 -4.80 -17.11 -9.80
N PRO A 53 -4.05 -18.09 -10.34
CA PRO A 53 -3.53 -19.18 -9.54
C PRO A 53 -2.59 -18.71 -8.41
N ASN A 54 -2.77 -19.25 -7.21
CA ASN A 54 -2.18 -18.86 -5.92
C ASN A 54 -2.31 -17.37 -5.57
N ASP A 55 -3.28 -16.67 -6.13
CA ASP A 55 -3.72 -15.43 -5.51
C ASP A 55 -4.51 -15.72 -4.22
N GLU A 56 -4.75 -14.69 -3.42
CA GLU A 56 -5.45 -14.83 -2.14
C GLU A 56 -6.86 -15.44 -2.31
N ILE A 57 -7.54 -15.17 -3.43
CA ILE A 57 -8.91 -15.66 -3.69
C ILE A 57 -8.88 -17.13 -4.14
N ASP A 58 -7.82 -17.58 -4.80
CA ASP A 58 -7.56 -19.00 -5.09
C ASP A 58 -7.29 -19.80 -3.81
N LEU A 59 -6.56 -19.21 -2.86
CA LEU A 59 -6.20 -19.84 -1.58
C LEU A 59 -7.36 -19.85 -0.57
N ASP A 60 -8.13 -18.77 -0.48
CA ASP A 60 -9.29 -18.63 0.40
C ASP A 60 -10.50 -18.03 -0.35
N PRO A 61 -11.24 -18.84 -1.13
CA PRO A 61 -12.36 -18.38 -1.95
C PRO A 61 -13.57 -17.90 -1.13
N ASP A 62 -13.65 -18.28 0.14
CA ASP A 62 -14.73 -17.92 1.07
C ASP A 62 -14.36 -16.72 1.94
N TYR A 63 -13.18 -16.11 1.74
CA TYR A 63 -12.77 -14.93 2.51
C TYR A 63 -13.82 -13.81 2.38
N PRO A 64 -14.27 -13.24 3.50
CA PRO A 64 -15.38 -12.29 3.47
C PRO A 64 -15.01 -11.04 2.66
N PRO A 65 -15.89 -10.57 1.76
CA PRO A 65 -15.63 -9.35 1.00
C PRO A 65 -15.65 -8.14 1.93
N GLN A 66 -14.74 -7.19 1.72
CA GLN A 66 -14.83 -5.88 2.35
C GLN A 66 -15.84 -5.03 1.58
N SER A 67 -17.02 -4.77 2.15
CA SER A 67 -18.01 -3.90 1.53
C SER A 67 -17.86 -2.45 2.00
N PHE A 68 -18.13 -1.48 1.11
CA PHE A 68 -18.17 -0.07 1.48
C PHE A 68 -19.20 0.18 2.59
N SER A 69 -20.34 -0.52 2.59
CA SER A 69 -21.34 -0.45 3.66
C SER A 69 -20.78 -0.90 5.01
N ASP A 70 -20.00 -1.99 5.05
CA ASP A 70 -19.42 -2.48 6.31
C ASP A 70 -18.27 -1.59 6.77
N TRP A 71 -17.44 -1.11 5.84
CA TRP A 71 -16.47 -0.06 6.11
C TRP A 71 -17.14 1.19 6.69
N GLN A 72 -18.25 1.65 6.09
CA GLN A 72 -19.06 2.77 6.59
C GLN A 72 -19.55 2.53 8.02
N LYS A 73 -20.04 1.33 8.36
CA LYS A 73 -20.45 1.00 9.73
C LYS A 73 -19.27 1.06 10.71
N LEU A 74 -18.07 0.65 10.28
CA LEU A 74 -16.85 0.69 11.10
C LEU A 74 -16.35 2.13 11.34
N ILE A 75 -16.39 2.98 10.31
CA ILE A 75 -16.02 4.40 10.42
C ILE A 75 -17.14 5.30 10.96
N THR A 76 -18.31 4.73 11.29
CA THR A 76 -19.41 5.40 11.98
C THR A 76 -19.45 4.98 13.45
N PRO A 77 -18.46 5.31 14.29
CA PRO A 77 -18.72 5.30 15.72
C PRO A 77 -19.82 6.32 16.00
N LYS A 78 -20.66 6.03 17.00
CA LYS A 78 -21.78 6.88 17.44
C LYS A 78 -21.38 8.35 17.77
N SER A 79 -20.08 8.64 17.80
CA SER A 79 -19.45 9.93 18.12
C SER A 79 -18.95 10.75 16.92
N LEU A 80 -18.84 10.19 15.71
CA LEU A 80 -18.39 10.96 14.54
C LEU A 80 -19.60 11.54 13.80
N PRO A 81 -19.79 12.87 13.79
CA PRO A 81 -20.83 13.46 12.98
C PRO A 81 -20.52 13.18 11.51
N PHE A 82 -21.53 12.72 10.77
CA PHE A 82 -21.64 12.49 9.32
C PHE A 82 -21.12 13.63 8.39
N LYS A 83 -20.46 14.65 8.93
CA LYS A 83 -20.05 15.88 8.25
C LYS A 83 -18.61 15.85 7.72
N ARG A 84 -17.71 15.02 8.28
CA ARG A 84 -16.31 15.01 7.84
C ARG A 84 -16.18 14.18 6.57
N LYS A 85 -16.03 14.85 5.43
CA LYS A 85 -15.86 14.25 4.10
C LYS A 85 -14.49 14.54 3.49
N LYS A 86 -13.57 15.11 4.27
CA LYS A 86 -12.30 15.61 3.77
C LYS A 86 -11.16 14.65 4.10
N ILE A 87 -10.43 14.23 3.08
CA ILE A 87 -9.19 13.47 3.23
C ILE A 87 -8.05 14.44 2.93
N TYR A 88 -7.16 14.65 3.90
CA TYR A 88 -6.03 15.54 3.74
C TYR A 88 -4.77 14.75 3.42
N LEU A 89 -4.02 15.16 2.40
CA LEU A 89 -2.69 14.66 2.11
C LEU A 89 -1.65 15.67 2.60
N VAL A 90 -0.74 15.24 3.47
CA VAL A 90 0.47 15.99 3.80
C VAL A 90 1.60 15.48 2.89
N PRO A 91 2.18 16.34 2.03
CA PRO A 91 3.31 15.95 1.21
C PRO A 91 4.55 15.66 2.08
N PRO A 92 5.59 15.00 1.53
CA PRO A 92 6.83 14.75 2.25
C PRO A 92 7.39 16.03 2.88
N PRO A 93 7.66 16.04 4.20
CA PRO A 93 8.15 17.23 4.88
C PRO A 93 9.46 17.73 4.27
N ALA A 94 9.56 19.03 4.05
CA ALA A 94 10.80 19.65 3.58
C ALA A 94 11.87 19.61 4.69
N TRP A 95 13.14 19.69 4.32
CA TRP A 95 14.23 19.88 5.27
C TRP A 95 14.58 21.37 5.35
N THR A 96 14.86 21.88 6.54
CA THR A 96 15.48 23.21 6.69
C THR A 96 16.82 23.25 5.95
N GLU A 97 17.29 24.44 5.55
CA GLU A 97 18.59 24.55 4.84
C GLU A 97 19.74 23.94 5.65
N LYS A 98 19.74 24.18 6.97
CA LYS A 98 20.74 23.67 7.90
C LYS A 98 20.73 22.15 7.95
N ALA A 99 19.56 21.55 8.22
CA ALA A 99 19.45 20.09 8.28
C ALA A 99 19.66 19.45 6.90
N SER A 100 19.18 20.07 5.82
CA SER A 100 19.39 19.55 4.47
C SER A 100 20.88 19.45 4.13
N PHE A 101 21.75 20.30 4.67
CA PHE A 101 23.20 20.19 4.48
C PHE A 101 23.76 18.98 5.23
N SER A 102 23.38 18.81 6.50
CA SER A 102 23.81 17.70 7.36
C SER A 102 23.37 16.33 6.81
N TYR A 103 22.13 16.23 6.33
CA TYR A 103 21.53 14.98 5.86
C TYR A 103 21.71 14.70 4.36
N ARG A 104 22.17 15.67 3.54
CA ARG A 104 22.43 15.47 2.09
C ARG A 104 23.52 14.43 1.83
N ASN A 105 24.50 14.33 2.71
CA ASN A 105 25.65 13.43 2.54
C ASN A 105 25.36 12.00 2.99
N GLU A 106 24.28 11.77 3.74
CA GLU A 106 23.85 10.45 4.19
C GLU A 106 22.90 9.78 3.19
N TRP A 107 22.32 10.55 2.26
CA TRP A 107 21.19 10.15 1.42
C TRP A 107 21.48 10.19 -0.08
N HIS A 108 21.99 9.08 -0.62
CA HIS A 108 22.37 8.97 -2.03
C HIS A 108 21.24 8.58 -3.00
N HIS A 109 20.05 8.26 -2.51
CA HIS A 109 18.93 7.78 -3.33
C HIS A 109 17.96 8.88 -3.82
N ARG A 110 18.25 10.17 -3.58
CA ARG A 110 17.44 11.31 -4.07
C ARG A 110 17.36 11.45 -5.59
N HIS A 111 18.07 10.63 -6.36
CA HIS A 111 18.09 10.73 -7.81
C HIS A 111 16.80 10.23 -8.49
N LEU A 112 15.90 9.62 -7.73
CA LEU A 112 14.65 9.08 -8.21
C LEU A 112 13.51 9.91 -7.61
N LEU A 113 13.04 10.89 -8.36
CA LEU A 113 11.96 11.77 -7.91
C LEU A 113 10.71 10.91 -7.68
N PRO A 114 10.15 10.88 -6.46
CA PRO A 114 8.86 10.24 -6.26
C PRO A 114 7.79 10.95 -7.10
N PRO A 115 6.65 10.29 -7.39
CA PRO A 115 5.52 10.97 -8.01
C PRO A 115 5.15 12.22 -7.21
N GLY A 116 4.78 13.29 -7.91
CA GLY A 116 4.31 14.51 -7.27
C GLY A 116 3.11 14.21 -6.38
N SER A 117 3.03 14.87 -5.23
CA SER A 117 1.91 14.69 -4.30
C SER A 117 0.57 15.05 -4.94
N GLU A 118 0.58 15.94 -5.93
CA GLU A 118 -0.58 16.33 -6.73
C GLU A 118 -1.19 15.14 -7.49
N SER A 119 -0.37 14.28 -8.11
CA SER A 119 -0.86 13.08 -8.80
C SER A 119 -1.47 12.06 -7.84
N ILE A 120 -0.98 12.01 -6.59
CA ILE A 120 -1.56 11.17 -5.53
C ILE A 120 -2.92 11.71 -5.10
N VAL A 121 -3.06 13.04 -4.96
CA VAL A 121 -4.37 13.67 -4.67
C VAL A 121 -5.38 13.35 -5.77
N GLU A 122 -5.00 13.48 -7.04
CA GLU A 122 -5.87 13.17 -8.18
C GLU A 122 -6.31 11.71 -8.17
N TYR A 123 -5.37 10.78 -7.94
CA TYR A 123 -5.67 9.35 -7.83
C TYR A 123 -6.65 9.05 -6.68
N LEU A 124 -6.39 9.58 -5.49
CA LEU A 124 -7.25 9.39 -4.33
C LEU A 124 -8.63 9.99 -4.54
N ALA A 125 -8.73 11.15 -5.18
CA ALA A 125 -10.03 11.78 -5.49
C ALA A 125 -10.85 10.95 -6.49
N ALA A 126 -10.19 10.31 -7.46
CA ALA A 126 -10.85 9.41 -8.40
C ALA A 126 -11.34 8.12 -7.71
N PHE A 127 -10.56 7.58 -6.77
CA PHE A 127 -10.86 6.34 -6.06
C PHE A 127 -11.93 6.52 -4.96
N TYR A 128 -11.75 7.52 -4.10
CA TYR A 128 -12.65 7.80 -2.98
C TYR A 128 -13.79 8.74 -3.38
N GLN A 129 -14.67 8.24 -4.25
CA GLN A 129 -15.83 9.00 -4.72
C GLN A 129 -16.71 9.47 -3.55
N GLY A 130 -17.14 10.74 -3.62
CA GLY A 130 -17.96 11.37 -2.57
C GLY A 130 -17.19 11.98 -1.40
N PHE A 131 -15.86 11.86 -1.40
CA PHE A 131 -14.96 12.56 -0.49
C PHE A 131 -14.23 13.70 -1.20
N GLU A 132 -13.91 14.75 -0.44
CA GLU A 132 -13.08 15.87 -0.90
C GLU A 132 -11.63 15.56 -0.51
N VAL A 133 -10.73 15.41 -1.48
CA VAL A 133 -9.31 15.15 -1.21
C VAL A 133 -8.53 16.44 -1.41
N LEU A 134 -7.81 16.87 -0.37
CA LEU A 134 -7.09 18.14 -0.33
C LEU A 134 -5.63 17.93 0.05
N GLN A 135 -4.73 18.70 -0.57
CA GLN A 135 -3.33 18.76 -0.12
C GLN A 135 -3.17 19.85 0.94
N LEU A 136 -2.50 19.53 2.05
CA LEU A 136 -2.04 20.52 3.01
C LEU A 136 -0.79 21.24 2.49
N ARG A 137 -0.55 22.45 3.00
CA ARG A 137 0.63 23.26 2.63
C ARG A 137 1.90 22.50 3.00
N LYS A 138 2.92 22.58 2.13
CA LYS A 138 4.21 21.86 2.31
C LYS A 138 4.93 22.26 3.60
N GLU A 139 4.71 23.49 4.05
CA GLU A 139 5.36 24.07 5.22
C GLU A 139 4.72 23.64 6.54
N ILE A 140 3.63 22.85 6.50
CA ILE A 140 2.95 22.41 7.73
C ILE A 140 3.81 21.46 8.55
N LEU A 141 4.69 20.71 7.88
CA LEU A 141 5.67 19.84 8.50
C LEU A 141 7.05 20.12 7.90
N THR A 142 8.06 20.28 8.74
CA THR A 142 9.45 20.48 8.29
C THR A 142 10.40 19.69 9.17
N PHE A 143 11.33 18.95 8.55
CA PHE A 143 12.42 18.29 9.24
C PHE A 143 13.56 19.25 9.57
N ASP A 144 14.10 19.10 10.77
CA ASP A 144 15.28 19.84 11.24
C ASP A 144 16.19 18.95 12.11
N GLU A 145 17.34 19.47 12.51
CA GLU A 145 18.21 18.81 13.48
C GLU A 145 17.57 18.75 14.86
N TRP A 146 17.63 17.60 15.51
CA TRP A 146 17.27 17.48 16.92
C TRP A 146 18.45 17.92 17.80
N ILE A 147 18.26 18.96 18.62
CA ILE A 147 19.29 19.50 19.50
C ILE A 147 18.85 19.26 20.95
N GLU A 148 19.53 18.34 21.64
CA GLU A 148 19.35 18.17 23.09
C GLU A 148 20.25 19.14 23.86
N GLU A 149 19.73 19.72 24.95
CA GLU A 149 20.55 20.53 25.85
C GLU A 149 21.54 19.63 26.60
N GLY A 150 22.83 19.72 26.26
CA GLY A 150 23.92 19.20 27.11
C GLY A 150 24.72 17.99 26.61
N GLY A 151 24.58 17.52 25.36
CA GLY A 151 25.39 16.38 24.89
C GLY A 151 25.47 16.21 23.38
N THR A 152 26.69 15.98 22.88
CA THR A 152 27.08 15.99 21.46
C THR A 152 26.97 14.66 20.71
N GLU A 153 26.55 13.56 21.36
CA GLU A 153 26.50 12.22 20.72
C GLU A 153 25.09 11.66 20.48
N GLN A 154 24.09 11.95 21.34
CA GLN A 154 22.72 11.45 21.17
C GLN A 154 21.90 12.16 20.08
N SER A 155 22.32 13.36 19.66
CA SER A 155 21.70 14.09 18.54
C SER A 155 21.81 13.35 17.20
N GLN A 156 22.74 12.39 17.08
CA GLN A 156 22.90 11.56 15.88
C GLN A 156 21.89 10.42 15.76
N SER A 157 20.95 10.23 16.70
CA SER A 157 19.91 9.20 16.63
C SER A 157 18.50 9.75 16.48
N PHE A 158 18.36 11.06 16.33
CA PHE A 158 17.05 11.71 16.19
C PHE A 158 17.04 12.77 15.09
N VAL A 159 15.83 13.09 14.62
CA VAL A 159 15.49 14.20 13.73
C VAL A 159 14.30 14.93 14.36
N ALA A 160 14.26 16.25 14.24
CA ALA A 160 13.11 17.03 14.66
C ALA A 160 12.07 17.09 13.52
N LEU A 161 10.80 16.85 13.82
CA LEU A 161 9.68 17.12 12.93
C LEU A 161 8.87 18.29 13.51
N ASN A 162 8.90 19.43 12.83
CA ASN A 162 8.26 20.67 13.29
C ASN A 162 6.85 20.80 12.70
N THR A 163 5.86 21.10 13.54
CA THR A 163 4.44 21.26 13.15
C THR A 163 4.01 22.74 13.07
N GLY A 164 4.95 23.66 13.27
CA GLY A 164 4.73 25.10 13.42
C GLY A 164 4.41 25.53 14.86
N THR A 165 3.91 24.63 15.70
CA THR A 165 3.64 24.88 17.12
C THR A 165 4.57 24.12 18.06
N GLU A 166 5.08 22.97 17.63
CA GLU A 166 5.97 22.13 18.42
C GLU A 166 7.00 21.40 17.53
N SER A 167 7.99 20.81 18.18
CA SER A 167 9.03 19.98 17.57
C SER A 167 8.95 18.57 18.15
N ILE A 168 8.60 17.61 17.30
CA ILE A 168 8.44 16.21 17.67
C ILE A 168 9.75 15.48 17.40
N ARG A 169 10.20 14.69 18.38
CA ARG A 169 11.43 13.91 18.27
C ARG A 169 11.16 12.62 17.50
N ILE A 170 11.76 12.48 16.32
CA ILE A 170 11.68 11.28 15.48
C ILE A 170 12.94 10.46 15.66
N ARG A 171 12.80 9.21 16.10
CA ARG A 171 13.90 8.23 16.12
C ARG A 171 14.34 7.92 14.70
N LYS A 172 15.66 7.87 14.51
CA LYS A 172 16.27 7.36 13.27
C LYS A 172 17.24 6.24 13.60
N ARG A 173 17.34 5.29 12.68
CA ARG A 173 18.35 4.22 12.74
C ARG A 173 19.04 4.04 11.39
N PRO A 174 20.28 3.55 11.34
CA PRO A 174 20.92 3.18 10.07
C PRO A 174 20.06 2.18 9.31
N MET A 175 20.07 2.25 7.97
CA MET A 175 19.37 1.25 7.18
C MET A 175 19.94 -0.16 7.44
N PRO A 176 19.10 -1.20 7.53
CA PRO A 176 19.54 -2.58 7.68
C PRO A 176 20.35 -3.04 6.46
N ASN A 177 21.05 -4.17 6.60
CA ASN A 177 21.79 -4.83 5.50
C ASN A 177 22.88 -3.97 4.83
N LYS A 178 23.53 -3.08 5.59
CA LYS A 178 24.56 -2.15 5.09
C LYS A 178 24.04 -1.20 4.01
N GLY A 179 22.72 -0.94 4.00
CA GLY A 179 22.13 0.09 3.15
C GLY A 179 22.73 1.46 3.43
N ARG A 180 22.77 2.33 2.42
CA ARG A 180 23.23 3.71 2.58
C ARG A 180 22.05 4.59 3.01
N GLY A 181 22.19 5.28 4.14
CA GLY A 181 21.16 6.17 4.69
C GLY A 181 20.59 5.64 6.00
N PHE A 182 19.38 6.09 6.32
CA PHE A 182 18.70 5.80 7.58
C PHE A 182 17.20 5.58 7.36
N GLN A 183 16.58 4.92 8.34
CA GLN A 183 15.13 4.76 8.46
C GLN A 183 14.61 5.69 9.55
N LEU A 184 13.38 6.17 9.39
CA LEU A 184 12.67 6.94 10.40
C LEU A 184 11.63 6.07 11.09
N ASN A 185 11.44 6.27 12.39
CA ASN A 185 10.44 5.52 13.13
C ASN A 185 9.03 6.00 12.76
N LEU A 186 8.18 5.06 12.38
CA LEU A 186 6.83 5.31 11.92
C LEU A 186 5.91 5.80 13.04
N ASN A 187 6.06 5.26 14.26
CA ASN A 187 5.19 5.63 15.38
C ASN A 187 5.41 7.09 15.77
N ASP A 188 6.66 7.57 15.77
CA ASP A 188 6.96 8.96 16.04
C ASP A 188 6.40 9.91 14.95
N LEU A 189 6.32 9.43 13.69
CA LEU A 189 5.70 10.20 12.58
C LEU A 189 4.17 10.25 12.70
N LEU A 190 3.53 9.22 13.27
CA LEU A 190 2.09 9.24 13.54
C LEU A 190 1.72 10.35 14.53
N ASP A 191 2.55 10.60 15.55
CA ASP A 191 2.35 11.72 16.46
C ASP A 191 2.35 13.05 15.71
N GLY A 192 3.28 13.22 14.75
CA GLY A 192 3.32 14.38 13.87
C GLY A 192 2.09 14.52 12.98
N ALA A 193 1.60 13.42 12.43
CA ALA A 193 0.38 13.40 11.63
C ALA A 193 -0.85 13.79 12.47
N ILE A 194 -0.94 13.31 13.71
CA ILE A 194 -2.02 13.66 14.66
C ILE A 194 -1.98 15.13 15.01
N ALA A 195 -0.79 15.68 15.29
CA ALA A 195 -0.60 17.07 15.68
C ALA A 195 -1.06 18.08 14.61
N VAL A 196 -1.01 17.71 13.32
CA VAL A 196 -1.43 18.57 12.20
C VAL A 196 -2.79 18.20 11.60
N LEU A 197 -3.51 17.23 12.19
CA LEU A 197 -4.82 16.78 11.72
C LEU A 197 -5.87 17.91 11.83
N PRO A 198 -6.49 18.35 10.72
CA PRO A 198 -7.54 19.36 10.79
C PRO A 198 -8.81 18.86 11.49
N ASP A 199 -9.49 19.75 12.22
CA ASP A 199 -10.73 19.42 12.97
C ASP A 199 -11.89 18.93 12.09
N ASP A 200 -11.89 19.22 10.79
CA ASP A 200 -12.90 18.79 9.83
C ASP A 200 -12.47 17.60 8.96
N ALA A 201 -11.27 17.05 9.21
CA ALA A 201 -10.72 15.91 8.49
C ALA A 201 -11.42 14.59 8.85
N LEU A 202 -11.85 13.86 7.83
CA LEU A 202 -12.17 12.44 7.95
C LEU A 202 -10.90 11.63 8.21
N ALA A 203 -9.84 11.97 7.49
CA ALA A 203 -8.55 11.32 7.60
C ALA A 203 -7.42 12.27 7.14
N LEU A 204 -6.22 12.03 7.65
CA LEU A 204 -4.99 12.63 7.16
C LEU A 204 -4.00 11.52 6.75
N ILE A 205 -3.42 11.69 5.57
CA ILE A 205 -2.41 10.81 5.00
C ILE A 205 -1.10 11.59 4.98
N LEU A 206 -0.13 11.18 5.79
CA LEU A 206 1.23 11.71 5.76
C LEU A 206 2.07 10.89 4.78
N LEU A 207 2.44 11.50 3.66
CA LEU A 207 3.31 10.90 2.66
C LEU A 207 4.77 11.12 3.06
N MET A 208 5.57 10.07 2.93
CA MET A 208 7.00 10.05 3.21
C MET A 208 7.78 9.56 1.99
N ASP A 209 8.96 10.14 1.79
CA ASP A 209 9.96 9.66 0.83
C ASP A 209 11.14 8.96 1.53
N PHE A 210 11.04 8.75 2.85
CA PHE A 210 12.01 8.04 3.69
C PHE A 210 11.61 6.59 3.93
N ASP A 211 12.61 5.71 4.01
CA ASP A 211 12.37 4.35 4.49
C ASP A 211 11.93 4.38 5.96
N LEU A 212 10.99 3.53 6.34
CA LEU A 212 10.39 3.54 7.68
C LEU A 212 10.61 2.22 8.41
N TYR A 213 10.52 2.25 9.73
CA TYR A 213 10.44 1.08 10.62
C TYR A 213 9.53 1.37 11.80
N GLU A 214 8.99 0.35 12.47
CA GLU A 214 8.12 0.57 13.62
C GLU A 214 8.77 0.10 14.93
N ASP A 215 9.37 -1.08 14.93
CA ASP A 215 10.15 -1.61 16.07
C ASP A 215 11.49 -2.25 15.66
N ASP A 216 12.19 -2.81 16.65
CA ASP A 216 13.52 -3.41 16.48
C ASP A 216 13.48 -4.76 15.76
N ASP A 217 12.32 -5.41 15.69
CA ASP A 217 12.13 -6.71 15.02
C ASP A 217 11.74 -6.53 13.53
N ASP A 218 11.27 -5.34 13.14
CA ASP A 218 10.98 -5.01 11.74
C ASP A 218 12.25 -4.73 10.93
N ASP A 219 12.33 -5.29 9.71
CA ASP A 219 13.32 -4.84 8.73
C ASP A 219 12.95 -3.47 8.15
N PHE A 220 11.70 -3.30 7.75
CA PHE A 220 11.12 -2.04 7.28
C PHE A 220 9.59 -2.12 7.30
N VAL A 221 8.94 -0.96 7.23
CA VAL A 221 7.50 -0.85 7.03
C VAL A 221 7.22 0.18 5.93
N CYS A 222 6.23 -0.07 5.09
CA CYS A 222 5.85 0.87 4.03
C CYS A 222 4.83 1.90 4.49
N GLY A 223 4.15 1.65 5.60
CA GLY A 223 3.16 2.54 6.16
C GLY A 223 2.28 1.85 7.17
N ARG A 224 1.50 2.64 7.91
CA ARG A 224 0.53 2.18 8.90
C ARG A 224 -0.56 3.21 9.06
N ALA A 225 -1.77 2.73 9.35
CA ALA A 225 -2.92 3.55 9.65
C ALA A 225 -3.37 3.33 11.10
N TYR A 226 -3.70 4.42 11.81
CA TYR A 226 -4.35 4.39 13.12
C TYR A 226 -5.79 4.86 12.92
N GLY A 227 -6.69 3.90 12.71
CA GLY A 227 -8.09 4.17 12.35
C GLY A 227 -8.83 5.03 13.37
N GLU A 228 -8.61 4.80 14.68
CA GLU A 228 -9.22 5.60 15.75
C GLU A 228 -8.72 7.06 15.76
N SER A 229 -7.47 7.29 15.36
CA SER A 229 -6.86 8.61 15.28
C SER A 229 -7.04 9.29 13.93
N HIS A 230 -7.68 8.63 12.95
CA HIS A 230 -7.91 9.17 11.61
C HIS A 230 -6.64 9.60 10.87
N VAL A 231 -5.52 8.96 11.15
CA VAL A 231 -4.25 9.26 10.48
C VAL A 231 -3.63 8.00 9.88
N CYS A 232 -2.87 8.17 8.80
CA CYS A 232 -1.93 7.17 8.35
C CYS A 232 -0.63 7.82 7.88
N VAL A 233 0.46 7.06 7.99
CA VAL A 233 1.77 7.40 7.43
C VAL A 233 2.07 6.37 6.35
N VAL A 234 2.48 6.82 5.17
CA VAL A 234 2.83 5.94 4.05
C VAL A 234 4.10 6.44 3.38
N SER A 235 5.00 5.51 3.05
CA SER A 235 6.26 5.79 2.38
C SER A 235 6.29 5.23 0.97
N SER A 236 6.70 6.07 0.02
CA SER A 236 6.98 5.66 -1.35
C SER A 236 8.42 5.18 -1.57
N PHE A 237 9.27 5.14 -0.54
CA PHE A 237 10.71 4.85 -0.69
C PHE A 237 11.00 3.49 -1.34
N ARG A 238 10.29 2.44 -0.90
CA ARG A 238 10.45 1.08 -1.42
C ARG A 238 9.69 0.83 -2.73
N TYR A 239 8.72 1.69 -3.06
CA TYR A 239 7.87 1.62 -4.26
C TYR A 239 8.17 2.73 -5.27
N SER A 240 9.39 3.30 -5.23
CA SER A 240 9.80 4.28 -6.22
C SER A 240 9.84 3.60 -7.61
N PRO A 241 9.10 4.10 -8.62
CA PRO A 241 9.06 3.47 -9.94
C PRO A 241 10.42 3.29 -10.60
N ALA A 242 11.42 4.06 -10.17
CA ALA A 242 12.75 3.91 -10.70
C ALA A 242 13.52 2.70 -10.13
N ARG A 243 12.97 1.99 -9.13
CA ARG A 243 13.43 0.67 -8.70
C ARG A 243 12.77 -0.46 -9.47
N ASP A 244 11.74 -0.17 -10.26
CA ASP A 244 11.01 -1.20 -11.00
C ASP A 244 11.89 -1.91 -12.05
N ASN A 245 12.91 -1.22 -12.59
CA ASN A 245 13.90 -1.82 -13.47
C ASN A 245 14.73 -2.93 -12.78
N ASP A 246 14.85 -2.90 -11.45
CA ASP A 246 15.62 -3.87 -10.69
C ASP A 246 14.83 -5.18 -10.43
N ILE A 247 13.52 -5.17 -10.65
CA ILE A 247 12.61 -6.28 -10.28
C ILE A 247 11.74 -6.79 -11.45
N GLU A 248 12.14 -6.51 -12.70
CA GLU A 248 11.47 -6.99 -13.94
C GLU A 248 9.94 -6.79 -13.93
N VAL A 249 9.49 -5.59 -13.53
CA VAL A 249 8.05 -5.27 -13.47
C VAL A 249 7.39 -5.33 -14.86
N ASP A 250 6.25 -6.02 -14.95
CA ASP A 250 5.40 -6.02 -16.16
C ASP A 250 4.54 -4.75 -16.25
N PHE A 251 5.14 -3.63 -16.64
CA PHE A 251 4.42 -2.35 -16.79
C PHE A 251 3.23 -2.39 -17.75
N GLU A 252 3.16 -3.38 -18.64
CA GLU A 252 2.14 -3.45 -19.68
C GLU A 252 0.81 -3.99 -19.15
N HIS A 253 0.86 -4.83 -18.11
CA HIS A 253 -0.33 -5.46 -17.52
C HIS A 253 -0.53 -5.07 -16.06
N PHE A 254 0.07 -3.96 -15.61
CA PHE A 254 -0.24 -3.39 -14.30
C PHE A 254 -1.64 -2.83 -14.24
N TRP A 255 -2.22 -2.74 -13.04
CA TRP A 255 -3.49 -2.06 -12.84
C TRP A 255 -3.44 -0.64 -13.43
N PRO A 256 -4.41 -0.22 -14.26
CA PRO A 256 -5.69 -0.88 -14.55
C PRO A 256 -5.70 -1.85 -15.76
N ALA A 257 -4.59 -2.04 -16.46
CA ALA A 257 -4.45 -2.89 -17.64
C ALA A 257 -4.34 -4.41 -17.35
N SER A 258 -4.32 -4.81 -16.07
CA SER A 258 -4.23 -6.21 -15.64
C SER A 258 -5.37 -7.10 -16.14
N HIS A 259 -6.49 -6.50 -16.51
CA HIS A 259 -7.63 -7.20 -17.11
C HIS A 259 -7.44 -7.56 -18.59
N CYS A 260 -6.26 -7.41 -19.19
CA CYS A 260 -6.00 -7.88 -20.55
C CYS A 260 -6.33 -9.38 -20.67
N ALA A 261 -7.30 -9.74 -21.51
CA ALA A 261 -7.79 -11.11 -21.61
C ALA A 261 -6.68 -12.09 -22.03
N THR A 262 -5.85 -11.70 -23.00
CA THR A 262 -4.71 -12.53 -23.45
C THR A 262 -3.72 -12.78 -22.32
N TYR A 263 -3.36 -11.73 -21.58
CA TYR A 263 -2.44 -11.86 -20.44
C TYR A 263 -3.01 -12.79 -19.37
N VAL A 264 -4.29 -12.61 -19.00
CA VAL A 264 -4.91 -13.42 -17.95
C VAL A 264 -4.96 -14.89 -18.35
N GLU A 265 -5.40 -15.20 -19.57
CA GLU A 265 -5.42 -16.59 -20.04
C GLU A 265 -4.01 -17.20 -20.06
N ASP A 266 -2.98 -16.46 -20.52
CA ASP A 266 -1.59 -16.91 -20.50
C ASP A 266 -1.09 -17.22 -19.07
N GLN A 267 -1.44 -16.39 -18.08
CA GLN A 267 -1.10 -16.65 -16.68
C GLN A 267 -1.78 -17.92 -16.16
N VAL A 268 -3.04 -18.14 -16.54
CA VAL A 268 -3.78 -19.33 -16.14
C VAL A 268 -3.25 -20.58 -16.85
N ASP A 269 -2.92 -20.52 -18.13
CA ASP A 269 -2.34 -21.62 -18.91
C ASP A 269 -1.01 -22.10 -18.31
N LYS A 270 -0.10 -21.17 -17.99
CA LYS A 270 1.19 -21.49 -17.34
C LYS A 270 1.05 -22.30 -16.05
N TYR A 271 -0.08 -22.16 -15.37
CA TYR A 271 -0.33 -22.80 -14.09
C TYR A 271 -1.11 -24.12 -14.21
N ILE A 272 -2.15 -24.15 -15.05
CA ILE A 272 -2.96 -25.35 -15.27
C ILE A 272 -2.16 -26.44 -16.02
N GLU A 273 -1.20 -26.07 -16.88
CA GLU A 273 -0.36 -27.03 -17.60
C GLU A 273 0.75 -27.72 -16.78
N LYS A 274 0.94 -27.37 -15.50
CA LYS A 274 1.83 -28.13 -14.59
C LYS A 274 1.03 -29.09 -13.70
N PRO A 275 0.77 -30.34 -14.13
CA PRO A 275 0.36 -31.35 -13.17
C PRO A 275 1.50 -31.57 -12.17
N ALA A 276 1.15 -31.68 -10.88
CA ALA A 276 2.08 -32.11 -9.85
C ALA A 276 2.76 -33.41 -10.31
N THR A 277 4.07 -33.36 -10.56
CA THR A 277 4.86 -34.58 -10.72
C THR A 277 4.77 -35.35 -9.42
N LYS A 278 3.85 -36.33 -9.35
CA LYS A 278 3.89 -37.40 -8.37
C LYS A 278 5.25 -38.07 -8.53
N SER A 279 6.19 -37.76 -7.65
CA SER A 279 7.43 -38.53 -7.54
C SER A 279 7.00 -39.94 -7.13
N GLY A 280 7.08 -40.86 -8.09
CA GLY A 280 6.84 -42.27 -7.84
C GLY A 280 7.86 -42.75 -6.81
N ARG A 281 7.40 -43.00 -5.58
CA ARG A 281 8.15 -43.74 -4.58
C ARG A 281 8.28 -45.18 -5.12
N LYS A 282 9.34 -45.44 -5.88
CA LYS A 282 9.75 -46.82 -6.23
C LYS A 282 10.05 -47.53 -4.93
N GLY A 283 9.18 -48.47 -4.56
CA GLY A 283 9.44 -49.40 -3.48
C GLY A 283 10.72 -50.17 -3.75
N GLN A 284 11.67 -50.07 -2.83
CA GLN A 284 12.70 -51.09 -2.69
C GLN A 284 12.11 -52.20 -1.83
N THR A 285 11.84 -53.31 -2.49
CA THR A 285 11.59 -54.60 -1.87
C THR A 285 12.93 -55.13 -1.37
N GLU A 286 13.23 -54.99 -0.08
CA GLU A 286 14.33 -55.76 0.53
C GLU A 286 13.77 -57.07 1.08
N ALA A 287 14.20 -58.15 0.44
CA ALA A 287 13.94 -59.51 0.84
C ALA A 287 14.64 -59.80 2.17
N LYS A 288 13.87 -60.34 3.12
CA LYS A 288 14.38 -60.98 4.33
C LYS A 288 15.18 -62.22 3.95
N THR A 289 16.39 -62.33 4.48
CA THR A 289 17.03 -63.62 4.76
C THR A 289 17.56 -63.58 6.18
N SER A 290 16.85 -64.25 7.09
CA SER A 290 17.43 -64.83 8.31
C SER A 290 18.52 -65.83 7.91
N THR A 291 19.55 -66.04 8.73
CA THR A 291 19.61 -67.13 9.72
C THR A 291 20.95 -67.07 10.48
N THR A 292 20.85 -67.25 11.82
CA THR A 292 21.88 -67.66 12.81
C THR A 292 23.04 -66.73 13.13
#